data_AF-A0A972DCY1-F1
#
_entry.id   AF-A0A972DCY1-F1
#
_cell.length_a   1.000
_cell.length_b   1.000
_cell.length_c   1.000
_cell.angle_alpha   90.00
_cell.angle_beta   90.00
_cell.angle_gamma   90.00
#
_symmetry.space_group_name_H-M   'P 1'
#
loop_
_entity.id
_entity.type
_entity.pdbx_description
1 polymer ?
#
loop_
_entity_poly.entity_id
_entity_poly.type
_entity_poly.pdbx_seq_one_letter_code
_entity_poly.pdbx_strand_id
1 'polypeptide(L)'
;MRRLAWLTVVALVVSACEEPPPRPRTPPPEFAEEVPAPVYLPELAAESDRLDYPVRPAVVLDTAYDSSELVVAQRFVYRHRLRIPAGLGPGIPGYAQVPKELRIDVTPERLRVTFLGPDWPVPDGSEVRMRVDRPGAYVFDGQGGRSLGTAQLAAWYEGSAVPPTPGLGLRMEEAPELAPYMPLFCRFLAEWARASYEAIQRRCEAGSPRFFRIGHGPAERTAHVPIRLPKRRLRADHLDPPPASIASPPSRVLLDRATLERIAPRTPGEWSPPEDSDEGPTLRVENAASGRSILILEGTQVAILEEGAKLVLEGLRPGTYRVGVLRPFGHRRKGPALVSVPGELVIE
;
A
#
# COMPACT_ATOMS: atom_id res chain seq x y z
N MET A 1 48.97 65.29 -27.66
CA MET A 1 47.74 66.11 -27.71
C MET A 1 47.36 66.35 -29.17
N ARG A 2 46.27 65.75 -29.65
CA ARG A 2 45.45 66.24 -30.77
C ARG A 2 44.21 65.35 -30.85
N ARG A 3 43.07 65.91 -30.45
CA ARG A 3 41.75 65.40 -30.79
C ARG A 3 41.50 65.79 -32.24
N LEU A 4 41.10 64.85 -33.09
CA LEU A 4 40.37 65.18 -34.30
C LEU A 4 39.15 64.28 -34.43
N ALA A 5 38.07 64.96 -34.76
CA ALA A 5 36.71 64.50 -34.90
C ALA A 5 36.48 63.91 -36.31
N TRP A 6 35.62 62.88 -36.32
CA TRP A 6 34.64 62.54 -37.36
C TRP A 6 35.14 62.09 -38.74
N LEU A 7 34.81 60.84 -39.07
CA LEU A 7 34.18 60.50 -40.35
C LEU A 7 33.52 59.12 -40.27
N THR A 8 32.22 59.13 -40.54
CA THR A 8 31.32 57.98 -40.61
C THR A 8 31.68 57.14 -41.84
N VAL A 9 32.09 55.90 -41.63
CA VAL A 9 32.19 54.88 -42.69
C VAL A 9 31.10 53.85 -42.42
N VAL A 10 30.10 53.84 -43.29
CA VAL A 10 29.09 52.80 -43.38
C VAL A 10 29.78 51.54 -43.91
N ALA A 11 30.10 50.61 -43.03
CA ALA A 11 30.56 49.28 -43.40
C ALA A 11 29.37 48.31 -43.24
N LEU A 12 28.83 47.86 -44.38
CA LEU A 12 28.05 46.63 -44.46
C LEU A 12 28.94 45.48 -43.97
N VAL A 13 28.74 45.04 -42.73
CA VAL A 13 29.30 43.78 -42.25
C VAL A 13 28.24 42.72 -42.45
N VAL A 14 28.44 41.90 -43.47
CA VAL A 14 27.80 40.60 -43.63
C VAL A 14 28.30 39.75 -42.46
N SER A 15 27.56 39.75 -41.36
CA SER A 15 27.81 38.82 -40.26
C SER A 15 27.29 37.46 -40.70
N ALA A 16 28.21 36.62 -41.17
CA ALA A 16 28.00 35.19 -41.25
C ALA A 16 27.51 34.72 -39.87
N CYS A 17 26.30 34.17 -39.82
CA CYS A 17 25.82 33.43 -38.67
C CYS A 17 26.68 32.17 -38.56
N GLU A 18 27.66 32.20 -37.67
CA GLU A 18 28.38 31.00 -37.25
C GLU A 18 27.39 30.16 -36.44
N GLU A 19 26.88 29.07 -37.04
CA GLU A 19 26.04 28.11 -36.35
C GLU A 19 26.79 27.52 -35.15
N PRO A 20 26.18 27.46 -33.95
CA PRO A 20 26.81 26.78 -32.82
C PRO A 20 26.97 25.28 -33.16
N PRO A 21 28.08 24.64 -32.75
CA PRO A 21 28.32 23.24 -33.06
C PRO A 21 27.19 22.36 -32.48
N PRO A 22 26.79 21.30 -33.19
CA PRO A 22 25.70 20.43 -32.76
C PRO A 22 26.04 19.82 -31.40
N ARG A 23 25.09 19.91 -30.46
CA ARG A 23 25.21 19.19 -29.17
C ARG A 23 25.40 17.70 -29.45
N PRO A 24 26.31 17.00 -28.75
CA PRO A 24 26.43 15.56 -28.87
C PRO A 24 25.07 14.94 -28.52
N ARG A 25 24.50 14.20 -29.47
CA ARG A 25 23.30 13.39 -29.25
C ARG A 25 23.69 12.29 -28.27
N THR A 26 23.26 12.39 -27.02
CA THR A 26 23.15 11.20 -26.16
C THR A 26 22.27 10.19 -26.90
N PRO A 27 22.71 8.94 -27.09
CA PRO A 27 21.84 7.91 -27.64
C PRO A 27 20.60 7.79 -26.73
N PRO A 28 19.41 7.50 -27.29
CA PRO A 28 18.24 7.19 -26.48
C PRO A 28 18.61 6.03 -25.52
N PRO A 29 18.04 5.99 -24.31
CA PRO A 29 18.23 4.85 -23.44
C PRO A 29 17.81 3.59 -24.21
N GLU A 30 18.77 2.69 -24.38
CA GLU A 30 18.56 1.36 -24.92
C GLU A 30 17.51 0.70 -24.04
N PHE A 31 16.30 0.54 -24.57
CA PHE A 31 15.25 -0.19 -23.88
C PHE A 31 15.79 -1.61 -23.69
N ALA A 32 16.00 -1.99 -22.43
CA ALA A 32 16.34 -3.33 -22.05
C ALA A 32 15.40 -4.32 -22.74
N GLU A 33 15.99 -5.35 -23.34
CA GLU A 33 15.34 -6.54 -23.92
C GLU A 33 14.00 -6.85 -23.26
N GLU A 34 12.96 -7.02 -24.09
CA GLU A 34 11.71 -7.63 -23.69
C GLU A 34 12.00 -9.03 -23.12
N VAL A 35 12.09 -9.10 -21.80
CA VAL A 35 12.07 -10.37 -21.07
C VAL A 35 10.74 -11.05 -21.42
N PRO A 36 10.74 -12.29 -21.95
CA PRO A 36 9.49 -12.97 -22.29
C PRO A 36 8.63 -13.06 -21.04
N ALA A 37 7.36 -12.66 -21.17
CA ALA A 37 6.39 -12.73 -20.09
C ALA A 37 6.38 -14.16 -19.52
N PRO A 38 6.49 -14.35 -18.20
CA PRO A 38 6.47 -15.69 -17.62
C PRO A 38 5.14 -16.36 -17.95
N VAL A 39 5.23 -17.56 -18.52
CA VAL A 39 4.08 -18.46 -18.72
C VAL A 39 3.62 -18.92 -17.34
N TYR A 40 2.45 -18.47 -16.92
CA TYR A 40 1.84 -18.88 -15.65
C TYR A 40 1.13 -20.23 -15.84
N LEU A 41 1.60 -21.26 -15.12
CA LEU A 41 0.80 -22.47 -14.90
C LEU A 41 -0.32 -22.14 -13.88
N PRO A 42 -1.56 -22.56 -14.12
CA PRO A 42 -2.66 -22.33 -13.20
C PRO A 42 -2.55 -23.27 -12.00
N GLU A 43 -1.97 -22.82 -10.90
CA GLU A 43 -2.12 -23.50 -9.61
C GLU A 43 -3.51 -23.22 -9.04
N LEU A 44 -4.36 -24.25 -9.13
CA LEU A 44 -5.63 -24.50 -8.45
C LEU A 44 -6.12 -23.34 -7.58
N ALA A 45 -7.07 -22.59 -8.14
CA ALA A 45 -7.92 -21.69 -7.38
C ALA A 45 -8.62 -22.50 -6.29
N ALA A 46 -8.32 -22.20 -5.02
CA ALA A 46 -9.24 -22.54 -3.94
C ALA A 46 -10.58 -21.90 -4.27
N GLU A 47 -11.62 -22.73 -4.36
CA GLU A 47 -12.97 -22.34 -4.73
C GLU A 47 -13.46 -21.17 -3.88
N SER A 48 -14.14 -20.26 -4.57
CA SER A 48 -14.70 -19.04 -4.01
C SER A 48 -15.91 -19.38 -3.15
N ASP A 49 -15.72 -19.30 -1.85
CA ASP A 49 -16.78 -18.95 -0.91
C ASP A 49 -16.11 -18.11 0.19
N ARG A 50 -16.83 -17.09 0.67
CA ARG A 50 -16.45 -16.17 1.75
C ARG A 50 -15.40 -16.80 2.69
N LEU A 51 -14.15 -16.31 2.62
CA LEU A 51 -13.08 -16.77 3.50
C LEU A 51 -13.33 -16.18 4.88
N ASP A 52 -14.20 -16.84 5.63
CA ASP A 52 -14.31 -16.60 7.06
C ASP A 52 -13.00 -17.10 7.69
N TYR A 53 -12.24 -16.20 8.29
CA TYR A 53 -11.07 -16.54 9.08
C TYR A 53 -11.51 -16.50 10.55
N PRO A 54 -12.27 -17.50 11.04
CA PRO A 54 -12.75 -17.48 12.41
C PRO A 54 -11.57 -17.31 13.36
N VAL A 55 -11.80 -16.54 14.43
CA VAL A 55 -10.83 -16.39 15.50
C VAL A 55 -10.58 -17.79 16.07
N ARG A 56 -9.38 -18.33 15.84
CA ARG A 56 -8.99 -19.66 16.31
C ARG A 56 -7.70 -19.54 17.11
N PRO A 57 -7.66 -20.15 18.31
CA PRO A 57 -6.41 -20.32 19.04
C PRO A 57 -5.35 -20.94 18.12
N ALA A 58 -4.09 -20.53 18.33
CA ALA A 58 -2.98 -21.19 17.66
C ALA A 58 -3.01 -22.70 17.97
N VAL A 59 -2.81 -23.53 16.94
CA VAL A 59 -2.78 -25.01 17.10
C VAL A 59 -1.69 -25.43 18.07
N VAL A 60 -0.60 -24.66 18.15
CA VAL A 60 0.53 -24.89 19.04
C VAL A 60 0.93 -23.59 19.71
N LEU A 61 1.11 -23.62 21.02
CA LEU A 61 1.60 -22.49 21.80
C LEU A 61 3.09 -22.25 21.54
N ASP A 62 3.51 -20.99 21.59
CA ASP A 62 4.90 -20.55 21.43
C ASP A 62 5.57 -20.32 22.79
N THR A 63 5.52 -21.33 23.65
CA THR A 63 6.06 -21.27 25.02
C THR A 63 7.58 -21.04 25.05
N ALA A 64 8.30 -21.45 24.00
CA ALA A 64 9.73 -21.18 23.85
C ALA A 64 10.07 -19.68 23.79
N TYR A 65 9.10 -18.85 23.39
CA TYR A 65 9.22 -17.39 23.36
C TYR A 65 8.46 -16.71 24.50
N ASP A 66 7.94 -17.45 25.49
CA ASP A 66 7.27 -16.89 26.66
C ASP A 66 8.26 -16.51 27.77
N SER A 67 9.15 -15.56 27.47
CA SER A 67 10.13 -15.08 28.45
C SER A 67 10.45 -13.60 28.29
N SER A 68 11.00 -13.02 29.37
CA SER A 68 11.54 -11.65 29.36
C SER A 68 12.98 -11.57 28.88
N GLU A 69 13.59 -12.69 28.49
CA GLU A 69 14.96 -12.74 27.96
C GLU A 69 15.08 -11.83 26.73
N LEU A 70 16.12 -11.00 26.69
CA LEU A 70 16.34 -10.08 25.59
C LEU A 70 17.05 -10.78 24.44
N VAL A 71 16.44 -10.73 23.26
CA VAL A 71 17.05 -11.19 22.01
C VAL A 71 17.39 -10.02 21.10
N VAL A 72 18.44 -10.18 20.31
CA VAL A 72 18.80 -9.21 19.27
C VAL A 72 17.91 -9.46 18.06
N ALA A 73 17.21 -8.43 17.63
CA ALA A 73 16.39 -8.43 16.42
C ALA A 73 16.84 -7.29 15.49
N GLN A 74 16.58 -7.44 14.19
CA GLN A 74 16.72 -6.38 13.22
C GLN A 74 15.36 -5.73 13.02
N ARG A 75 15.27 -4.42 13.23
CA ARG A 75 14.07 -3.63 12.94
C ARG A 75 14.23 -2.91 11.62
N PHE A 76 13.34 -3.18 10.70
CA PHE A 76 13.19 -2.46 9.44
C PHE A 76 11.92 -1.62 9.47
N VAL A 77 12.01 -0.38 9.01
CA VAL A 77 10.85 0.51 8.87
C VAL A 77 10.71 0.90 7.41
N TYR A 78 9.57 0.56 6.82
CA TYR A 78 9.23 0.90 5.44
C TYR A 78 8.12 1.93 5.41
N ARG A 79 8.25 2.94 4.56
CA ARG A 79 7.12 3.78 4.18
C ARG A 79 6.45 3.18 2.97
N HIS A 80 5.16 2.87 3.11
CA HIS A 80 4.35 2.31 2.04
C HIS A 80 3.43 3.39 1.47
N ARG A 81 3.22 3.36 0.15
CA ARG A 81 2.24 4.22 -0.54
C ARG A 81 1.39 3.39 -1.48
N LEU A 82 0.07 3.61 -1.51
CA LEU A 82 -0.77 3.01 -2.55
C LEU A 82 -0.70 3.89 -3.80
N ARG A 83 -0.25 3.35 -4.93
CA ARG A 83 -0.26 4.10 -6.19
C ARG A 83 -1.68 4.11 -6.76
N ILE A 84 -2.36 5.24 -6.64
CA ILE A 84 -3.67 5.46 -7.26
C ILE A 84 -3.49 5.64 -8.78
N PRO A 85 -4.20 4.89 -9.63
CA PRO A 85 -4.13 5.07 -11.07
C PRO A 85 -4.61 6.48 -11.48
N ALA A 86 -3.84 7.16 -12.35
CA ALA A 86 -4.15 8.53 -12.81
C ALA A 86 -5.55 8.66 -13.46
N GLY A 87 -6.06 7.58 -14.06
CA GLY A 87 -7.42 7.53 -14.61
C GLY A 87 -8.54 7.67 -13.58
N LEU A 88 -8.25 7.59 -12.27
CA LEU A 88 -9.21 7.80 -11.20
C LEU A 88 -9.31 9.27 -10.75
N GLY A 89 -8.46 10.15 -11.28
CA GLY A 89 -8.48 11.59 -11.03
C GLY A 89 -7.13 12.14 -10.56
N PRO A 90 -7.01 13.47 -10.43
CA PRO A 90 -5.75 14.15 -10.14
C PRO A 90 -5.34 14.14 -8.66
N GLY A 91 -6.26 13.78 -7.76
CA GLY A 91 -6.10 13.95 -6.31
C GLY A 91 -6.36 15.38 -5.85
N ILE A 92 -6.29 15.61 -4.54
CA ILE A 92 -6.35 16.95 -3.96
C ILE A 92 -4.98 17.64 -4.14
N PRO A 93 -4.91 18.84 -4.74
CA PRO A 93 -3.66 19.59 -4.86
C PRO A 93 -3.00 19.86 -3.50
N GLY A 94 -1.71 19.54 -3.40
CA GLY A 94 -0.91 19.75 -2.18
C GLY A 94 -1.27 18.84 -1.01
N TYR A 95 -2.22 17.92 -1.17
CA TYR A 95 -2.53 16.92 -0.16
C TYR A 95 -1.51 15.78 -0.24
N ALA A 96 -0.74 15.61 0.83
CA ALA A 96 0.08 14.43 1.03
C ALA A 96 -0.71 13.43 1.89
N GLN A 97 -0.95 12.23 1.36
CA GLN A 97 -1.47 11.14 2.19
C GLN A 97 -0.56 10.93 3.40
N VAL A 98 -1.17 10.64 4.55
CA VAL A 98 -0.42 10.32 5.76
C VAL A 98 0.46 9.10 5.45
N PRO A 99 1.79 9.19 5.64
CA PRO A 99 2.66 8.06 5.35
C PRO A 99 2.27 6.92 6.28
N LYS A 100 1.91 5.78 5.68
CA LYS A 100 1.67 4.54 6.43
C LYS A 100 2.95 3.71 6.48
N GLU A 101 3.30 3.27 7.67
CA GLU A 101 4.56 2.61 7.96
C GLU A 101 4.35 1.11 8.18
N LEU A 102 5.29 0.32 7.69
CA LEU A 102 5.40 -1.10 7.97
C LEU A 102 6.65 -1.33 8.80
N ARG A 103 6.47 -1.75 10.05
CA ARG A 103 7.58 -2.07 10.95
C ARG A 103 7.77 -3.57 10.99
N ILE A 104 8.97 -4.05 10.67
CA ILE A 104 9.32 -5.47 10.64
C ILE A 104 10.45 -5.70 11.65
N ASP A 105 10.14 -6.41 12.73
CA ASP A 105 11.10 -6.89 13.71
C ASP A 105 11.39 -8.37 13.41
N VAL A 106 12.64 -8.71 13.09
CA VAL A 106 13.02 -10.06 12.67
C VAL A 106 14.24 -10.57 13.42
N THR A 107 14.15 -11.81 13.88
CA THR A 107 15.26 -12.66 14.33
C THR A 107 15.40 -13.83 13.35
N PRO A 108 16.43 -14.68 13.45
CA PRO A 108 16.52 -15.87 12.60
C PRO A 108 15.33 -16.82 12.74
N GLU A 109 14.60 -16.76 13.86
CA GLU A 109 13.54 -17.71 14.20
C GLU A 109 12.13 -17.11 14.23
N ARG A 110 12.01 -15.79 14.39
CA ARG A 110 10.73 -15.09 14.57
C ARG A 110 10.68 -13.81 13.76
N LEU A 111 9.49 -13.47 13.31
CA LEU A 111 9.22 -12.22 12.61
C LEU A 111 7.91 -11.66 13.14
N ARG A 112 7.89 -10.35 13.40
CA ARG A 112 6.72 -9.57 13.75
C ARG A 112 6.65 -8.36 12.83
N VAL A 113 5.52 -8.21 12.16
CA VAL A 113 5.20 -7.07 11.32
C VAL A 113 4.09 -6.29 11.99
N THR A 114 4.21 -4.96 12.05
CA THR A 114 3.15 -4.06 12.50
C THR A 114 2.79 -3.09 11.37
N PHE A 115 1.49 -3.01 11.06
CA PHE A 115 0.93 -2.02 10.13
C PHE A 115 0.56 -0.76 10.92
N LEU A 116 1.24 0.35 10.64
CA LEU A 116 1.07 1.62 11.36
C LEU A 116 0.50 2.70 10.41
N GLY A 117 -0.56 3.36 10.84
CA GLY A 117 -1.26 4.43 10.13
C GLY A 117 -2.64 4.02 9.60
N PRO A 118 -3.60 4.97 9.52
CA PRO A 118 -5.00 4.67 9.22
C PRO A 118 -5.23 4.21 7.77
N ASP A 119 -4.36 4.59 6.84
CA ASP A 119 -4.52 4.36 5.39
C ASP A 119 -4.21 2.91 4.95
N TRP A 120 -3.86 2.02 5.89
CA TRP A 120 -3.74 0.58 5.63
C TRP A 120 -5.12 -0.04 5.38
N PRO A 121 -5.27 -0.97 4.41
CA PRO A 121 -6.51 -1.72 4.21
C PRO A 121 -6.95 -2.52 5.44
N VAL A 122 -5.98 -2.94 6.25
CA VAL A 122 -6.20 -3.56 7.56
C VAL A 122 -6.22 -2.48 8.65
N PRO A 123 -6.86 -2.74 9.81
CA PRO A 123 -6.87 -1.82 10.94
C PRO A 123 -5.49 -1.34 11.39
N ASP A 124 -5.40 -0.10 11.87
CA ASP A 124 -4.15 0.45 12.41
C ASP A 124 -3.69 -0.34 13.64
N GLY A 125 -2.39 -0.64 13.71
CA GLY A 125 -1.79 -1.49 14.73
C GLY A 125 -1.92 -2.98 14.46
N SER A 126 -2.53 -3.40 13.34
CA SER A 126 -2.59 -4.82 12.97
C SER A 126 -1.20 -5.45 12.95
N GLU A 127 -1.11 -6.70 13.38
CA GLU A 127 0.16 -7.42 13.45
C GLU A 127 0.12 -8.74 12.69
N VAL A 128 1.25 -9.09 12.07
CA VAL A 128 1.51 -10.42 11.49
C VAL A 128 2.74 -10.99 12.19
N ARG A 129 2.66 -12.23 12.65
CA ARG A 129 3.74 -12.91 13.34
C ARG A 129 4.03 -14.26 12.68
N MET A 130 5.30 -14.59 12.51
CA MET A 130 5.73 -15.82 11.84
C MET A 130 6.86 -16.50 12.60
N ARG A 131 6.95 -17.82 12.40
CA ARG A 131 8.00 -18.67 12.98
C ARG A 131 8.72 -19.42 11.86
N VAL A 132 9.99 -19.73 12.08
CA VAL A 132 10.77 -20.54 11.14
C VAL A 132 10.31 -22.00 11.13
N ASP A 133 9.94 -22.54 12.29
CA ASP A 133 9.61 -23.96 12.51
C ASP A 133 8.17 -24.34 12.12
N ARG A 134 7.35 -23.36 11.73
CA ARG A 134 5.96 -23.57 11.34
C ARG A 134 5.61 -22.80 10.07
N PRO A 135 4.83 -23.40 9.16
CA PRO A 135 4.27 -22.67 8.03
C PRO A 135 3.07 -21.81 8.41
N GLY A 136 2.80 -20.81 7.55
CA GLY A 136 1.73 -19.84 7.75
C GLY A 136 2.14 -18.63 8.59
N ALA A 137 1.12 -17.90 9.02
CA ALA A 137 1.25 -16.67 9.77
C ALA A 137 0.21 -16.59 10.88
N TYR A 138 0.47 -15.75 11.87
CA TYR A 138 -0.46 -15.45 12.94
C TYR A 138 -0.82 -13.97 12.88
N VAL A 139 -2.11 -13.62 12.90
CA VAL A 139 -2.54 -12.23 12.71
C VAL A 139 -3.37 -11.69 13.87
N PHE A 140 -3.24 -10.40 14.12
CA PHE A 140 -4.06 -9.62 15.04
C PHE A 140 -4.59 -8.40 14.29
N ASP A 141 -5.91 -8.20 14.26
CA ASP A 141 -6.59 -7.15 13.48
C ASP A 141 -7.79 -6.53 14.23
N GLY A 142 -7.76 -6.63 15.57
CA GLY A 142 -8.82 -6.13 16.46
C GLY A 142 -9.92 -7.14 16.78
N GLN A 143 -10.03 -8.26 16.07
CA GLN A 143 -10.96 -9.34 16.44
C GLN A 143 -10.32 -10.41 17.35
N GLY A 144 -9.08 -10.18 17.78
CA GLY A 144 -8.26 -11.17 18.47
C GLY A 144 -7.25 -11.84 17.54
N GLY A 145 -6.47 -12.76 18.10
CA GLY A 145 -5.46 -13.47 17.35
C GLY A 145 -6.05 -14.65 16.56
N ARG A 146 -5.53 -14.91 15.35
CA ARG A 146 -5.84 -16.15 14.60
C ARG A 146 -4.69 -16.65 13.74
N SER A 147 -4.64 -17.97 13.55
CA SER A 147 -3.69 -18.60 12.62
C SER A 147 -4.22 -18.55 11.20
N LEU A 148 -3.34 -18.20 10.27
CA LEU A 148 -3.53 -18.30 8.83
C LEU A 148 -2.66 -19.45 8.31
N GLY A 149 -3.23 -20.29 7.45
CA GLY A 149 -2.50 -21.31 6.72
C GLY A 149 -1.53 -20.71 5.70
N THR A 150 -0.72 -21.55 5.08
CA THR A 150 0.17 -21.18 3.96
C THR A 150 -0.64 -20.52 2.83
N ALA A 151 -0.09 -19.47 2.24
CA ALA A 151 -0.67 -18.66 1.18
C ALA A 151 -1.99 -17.94 1.52
N GLN A 152 -2.40 -17.93 2.80
CA GLN A 152 -3.64 -17.25 3.23
C GLN A 152 -3.42 -15.80 3.67
N LEU A 153 -2.17 -15.36 3.88
CA LEU A 153 -1.88 -13.99 4.32
C LEU A 153 -2.35 -12.93 3.32
N ALA A 154 -2.13 -13.16 2.03
CA ALA A 154 -2.60 -12.26 0.98
C ALA A 154 -4.13 -12.15 0.96
N ALA A 155 -4.84 -13.27 1.15
CA ALA A 155 -6.29 -13.31 1.18
C ALA A 155 -6.85 -12.66 2.46
N TRP A 156 -6.20 -12.85 3.61
CA TRP A 156 -6.49 -12.07 4.81
C TRP A 156 -6.34 -10.57 4.57
N TYR A 157 -5.30 -10.11 3.87
CA TYR A 157 -5.08 -8.68 3.58
C TYR A 157 -6.10 -8.11 2.57
N GLU A 158 -6.52 -8.93 1.61
CA GLU A 158 -7.57 -8.61 0.63
C GLU A 158 -9.00 -8.66 1.22
N GLY A 159 -9.20 -9.43 2.30
CA GLY A 159 -10.52 -9.72 2.86
C GLY A 159 -11.34 -10.72 2.04
N SER A 160 -10.74 -11.31 0.99
CA SER A 160 -11.33 -12.35 0.16
C SER A 160 -10.24 -13.13 -0.57
N ALA A 161 -10.63 -14.14 -1.36
CA ALA A 161 -9.70 -14.81 -2.24
C ALA A 161 -9.00 -13.80 -3.18
N VAL A 162 -7.70 -13.99 -3.40
CA VAL A 162 -6.86 -13.06 -4.19
C VAL A 162 -6.79 -13.53 -5.65
N PRO A 163 -7.47 -12.91 -6.62
CA PRO A 163 -7.26 -13.21 -8.04
C PRO A 163 -6.07 -12.41 -8.58
N PRO A 164 -5.43 -12.92 -9.66
CA PRO A 164 -4.07 -13.50 -9.67
C PRO A 164 -3.04 -12.87 -8.69
N THR A 165 -1.82 -13.39 -8.64
CA THR A 165 -0.80 -12.87 -7.70
C THR A 165 -0.57 -11.38 -7.95
N PRO A 166 -0.56 -10.52 -6.90
CA PRO A 166 -0.45 -9.06 -7.04
C PRO A 166 0.86 -8.56 -7.69
N GLY A 167 1.78 -9.46 -8.05
CA GLY A 167 3.09 -9.12 -8.57
C GLY A 167 4.01 -8.64 -7.45
N LEU A 168 5.25 -9.16 -7.45
CA LEU A 168 6.26 -8.86 -6.45
C LEU A 168 7.51 -8.29 -7.13
N GLY A 169 7.88 -7.08 -6.76
CA GLY A 169 9.15 -6.47 -7.14
C GLY A 169 10.02 -6.29 -5.92
N LEU A 170 11.30 -6.66 -6.00
CA LEU A 170 12.30 -6.46 -4.95
C LEU A 170 13.49 -5.70 -5.50
N ARG A 171 14.11 -4.87 -4.67
CA ARG A 171 15.43 -4.32 -4.90
C ARG A 171 16.21 -4.45 -3.59
N MET A 172 17.25 -5.27 -3.66
CA MET A 172 18.07 -5.62 -2.51
C MET A 172 19.19 -4.59 -2.35
N GLU A 173 19.62 -4.41 -1.12
CA GLU A 173 20.86 -3.75 -0.75
C GLU A 173 21.77 -4.81 -0.12
N GLU A 174 23.00 -4.88 -0.62
CA GLU A 174 23.98 -5.87 -0.19
C GLU A 174 24.33 -5.63 1.27
N ALA A 175 24.10 -6.64 2.09
CA ALA A 175 24.29 -6.60 3.54
C ALA A 175 24.46 -8.04 4.06
N PRO A 176 25.64 -8.65 3.85
CA PRO A 176 25.88 -10.06 4.18
C PRO A 176 25.62 -10.40 5.66
N GLU A 177 25.84 -9.45 6.56
CA GLU A 177 25.57 -9.57 7.99
C GLU A 177 24.08 -9.77 8.32
N LEU A 178 23.19 -9.43 7.38
CA LEU A 178 21.75 -9.60 7.52
C LEU A 178 21.24 -10.93 6.97
N ALA A 179 22.07 -11.71 6.28
CA ALA A 179 21.69 -12.98 5.67
C ALA A 179 20.93 -13.93 6.62
N PRO A 180 21.28 -14.07 7.93
CA PRO A 180 20.54 -14.95 8.84
C PRO A 180 19.08 -14.56 9.08
N TYR A 181 18.71 -13.29 8.84
CA TYR A 181 17.37 -12.76 9.11
C TYR A 181 16.46 -12.78 7.87
N MET A 182 17.07 -12.86 6.68
CA MET A 182 16.37 -12.70 5.40
C MET A 182 15.43 -13.84 5.02
N PRO A 183 15.68 -15.12 5.35
CA PRO A 183 14.76 -16.21 5.02
C PRO A 183 13.33 -15.93 5.51
N LEU A 184 13.17 -15.55 6.78
CA LEU A 184 11.85 -15.30 7.34
C LEU A 184 11.22 -14.00 6.84
N PHE A 185 12.03 -12.95 6.63
CA PHE A 185 11.57 -11.71 5.99
C PHE A 185 11.00 -12.01 4.60
N CYS A 186 11.76 -12.71 3.77
CA CYS A 186 11.33 -13.02 2.43
C CYS A 186 10.15 -13.98 2.39
N ARG A 187 10.11 -14.96 3.30
CA ARG A 187 8.92 -15.79 3.47
C ARG A 187 7.67 -14.94 3.73
N PHE A 188 7.76 -13.94 4.59
CA PHE A 188 6.66 -12.98 4.80
C PHE A 188 6.26 -12.27 3.50
N LEU A 189 7.23 -11.77 2.72
CA LEU A 189 6.93 -11.11 1.44
C LEU A 189 6.29 -12.07 0.42
N ALA A 190 6.75 -13.32 0.35
CA ALA A 190 6.15 -14.36 -0.48
C ALA A 190 4.70 -14.63 -0.07
N GLU A 191 4.46 -14.89 1.22
CA GLU A 191 3.12 -15.11 1.77
C GLU A 191 2.17 -13.93 1.51
N TRP A 192 2.67 -12.70 1.71
CA TRP A 192 1.87 -11.49 1.53
C TRP A 192 1.58 -11.22 0.04
N ALA A 193 2.52 -11.52 -0.85
CA ALA A 193 2.34 -11.39 -2.29
C ALA A 193 1.71 -12.63 -2.96
N ARG A 194 1.34 -13.66 -2.18
CA ARG A 194 0.92 -14.97 -2.68
C ARG A 194 1.91 -15.56 -3.72
N ALA A 195 3.20 -15.31 -3.54
CA ALA A 195 4.26 -15.80 -4.41
C ALA A 195 4.94 -17.03 -3.83
N SER A 196 5.59 -17.85 -4.67
CA SER A 196 6.43 -18.95 -4.20
C SER A 196 7.66 -18.41 -3.46
N TYR A 197 7.94 -18.95 -2.27
CA TYR A 197 9.15 -18.62 -1.52
C TYR A 197 10.41 -19.04 -2.28
N GLU A 198 10.40 -20.21 -2.92
CA GLU A 198 11.53 -20.71 -3.72
C GLU A 198 11.89 -19.75 -4.86
N ALA A 199 10.88 -19.11 -5.46
CA ALA A 199 11.08 -18.15 -6.54
C ALA A 199 11.82 -16.88 -6.10
N ILE A 200 11.76 -16.52 -4.82
CA ILE A 200 12.41 -15.31 -4.29
C ILE A 200 13.61 -15.59 -3.40
N GLN A 201 13.77 -16.82 -2.89
CA GLN A 201 14.80 -17.18 -1.92
C GLN A 201 16.21 -16.76 -2.35
N ARG A 202 16.59 -17.01 -3.61
CA ARG A 202 17.91 -16.62 -4.15
C ARG A 202 18.20 -15.12 -4.05
N ARG A 203 17.16 -14.28 -4.13
CA ARG A 203 17.31 -12.82 -4.00
C ARG A 203 17.54 -12.40 -2.55
N CYS A 204 17.06 -13.20 -1.60
CA CYS A 204 17.14 -12.95 -0.16
C CYS A 204 18.52 -13.28 0.41
N GLU A 205 19.29 -14.11 -0.29
CA GLU A 205 20.69 -14.37 0.04
C GLU A 205 21.58 -13.14 -0.21
N ALA A 206 21.17 -12.25 -1.13
CA ALA A 206 21.97 -11.08 -1.52
C ALA A 206 22.00 -9.95 -0.48
N GLY A 207 21.15 -9.98 0.55
CA GLY A 207 21.08 -8.92 1.57
C GLY A 207 19.64 -8.54 1.89
N SER A 208 19.41 -7.27 2.21
CA SER A 208 18.12 -6.81 2.73
C SER A 208 17.30 -6.01 1.71
N PRO A 209 15.95 -6.12 1.67
CA PRO A 209 15.16 -5.35 0.71
C PRO A 209 15.24 -3.86 1.04
N ARG A 210 15.93 -3.06 0.24
CA ARG A 210 15.86 -1.59 0.32
C ARG A 210 14.52 -1.07 -0.16
N PHE A 211 13.94 -1.77 -1.13
CA PHE A 211 12.64 -1.47 -1.68
C PHE A 211 11.92 -2.76 -2.06
N PHE A 212 10.62 -2.79 -1.85
CA PHE A 212 9.76 -3.81 -2.43
C PHE A 212 8.46 -3.21 -2.95
N ARG A 213 7.79 -3.91 -3.83
CA ARG A 213 6.46 -3.57 -4.34
C ARG A 213 5.61 -4.83 -4.37
N ILE A 214 4.44 -4.76 -3.76
CA ILE A 214 3.40 -5.80 -3.87
C ILE A 214 2.16 -5.12 -4.45
N GLY A 215 1.66 -5.60 -5.59
CA GLY A 215 0.59 -4.90 -6.28
C GLY A 215 1.02 -3.51 -6.73
N HIS A 216 0.14 -2.55 -6.51
CA HIS A 216 0.40 -1.12 -6.74
C HIS A 216 0.99 -0.42 -5.51
N GLY A 217 1.40 -1.17 -4.48
CA GLY A 217 1.94 -0.64 -3.24
C GLY A 217 3.47 -0.73 -3.16
N PRO A 218 4.23 0.29 -3.60
CA PRO A 218 5.64 0.39 -3.27
C PRO A 218 5.86 0.64 -1.77
N ALA A 219 6.93 0.04 -1.26
CA ALA A 219 7.43 0.24 0.09
C ALA A 219 8.94 0.51 0.03
N GLU A 220 9.36 1.63 0.59
CA GLU A 220 10.76 2.05 0.64
C GLU A 220 11.27 2.01 2.08
N ARG A 221 12.45 1.40 2.26
CA ARG A 221 13.09 1.35 3.57
C ARG A 221 13.55 2.74 3.97
N THR A 222 13.14 3.17 5.15
CA THR A 222 13.48 4.48 5.73
C THR A 222 14.36 4.38 6.96
N ALA A 223 14.32 3.26 7.66
CA ALA A 223 15.23 2.97 8.75
C ALA A 223 15.52 1.47 8.84
N HIS A 224 16.72 1.15 9.33
CA HIS A 224 17.13 -0.18 9.74
C HIS A 224 18.02 -0.02 10.98
N VAL A 225 17.62 -0.66 12.08
CA VAL A 225 18.36 -0.60 13.34
C VAL A 225 18.35 -1.96 14.06
N PRO A 226 19.48 -2.42 14.60
CA PRO A 226 19.48 -3.53 15.54
C PRO A 226 18.83 -3.08 16.85
N ILE A 227 18.01 -3.94 17.44
CA ILE A 227 17.30 -3.68 18.68
C ILE A 227 17.37 -4.89 19.62
N ARG A 228 17.08 -4.67 20.90
CA ARG A 228 16.88 -5.73 21.87
C ARG A 228 15.41 -5.74 22.30
N LEU A 229 14.77 -6.90 22.20
CA LEU A 229 13.38 -7.09 22.59
C LEU A 229 13.25 -8.32 23.49
N PRO A 230 12.35 -8.29 24.49
CA PRO A 230 11.97 -9.51 25.20
C PRO A 230 11.42 -10.55 24.22
N LYS A 231 11.79 -11.83 24.36
CA LYS A 231 11.27 -12.95 23.54
C LYS A 231 9.75 -12.92 23.45
N ARG A 232 9.04 -12.61 24.55
CA ARG A 232 7.57 -12.53 24.56
C ARG A 232 6.99 -11.61 23.49
N ARG A 233 7.69 -10.53 23.12
CA ARG A 233 7.25 -9.57 22.08
C ARG A 233 7.31 -10.12 20.65
N LEU A 234 7.92 -11.30 20.46
CA LEU A 234 8.08 -12.00 19.20
C LEU A 234 7.31 -13.33 19.16
N ARG A 235 6.51 -13.63 20.20
CA ARG A 235 5.63 -14.81 20.23
C ARG A 235 4.70 -14.82 19.03
N ALA A 236 4.62 -15.95 18.35
CA ALA A 236 3.72 -16.15 17.23
C ALA A 236 2.65 -17.19 17.58
N ASP A 237 1.84 -16.85 18.58
CA ASP A 237 0.63 -17.55 18.99
C ASP A 237 -0.45 -16.54 19.42
N HIS A 238 -1.59 -17.04 19.90
CA HIS A 238 -2.74 -16.24 20.33
C HIS A 238 -2.56 -15.50 21.65
N LEU A 239 -1.48 -15.82 22.37
CA LEU A 239 -1.18 -15.25 23.67
C LEU A 239 -0.32 -13.98 23.45
N ASP A 240 -0.39 -13.04 24.40
CA ASP A 240 0.24 -11.70 24.28
C ASP A 240 -0.21 -10.90 23.04
N PRO A 241 -1.51 -10.50 22.98
CA PRO A 241 -2.00 -9.62 21.93
C PRO A 241 -1.26 -8.26 21.95
N PRO A 242 -1.32 -7.50 20.85
CA PRO A 242 -0.77 -6.15 20.81
C PRO A 242 -1.27 -5.31 22.00
N PRO A 243 -0.41 -4.50 22.64
CA PRO A 243 -0.76 -3.79 23.87
C PRO A 243 -1.80 -2.69 23.66
N ALA A 244 -1.91 -2.15 22.45
CA ALA A 244 -2.94 -1.20 22.08
C ALA A 244 -4.14 -1.96 21.53
N SER A 245 -5.35 -1.59 21.97
CA SER A 245 -6.57 -2.08 21.34
C SER A 245 -6.62 -1.64 19.88
N ILE A 246 -6.76 -2.60 18.97
CA ILE A 246 -6.90 -2.34 17.54
C ILE A 246 -8.38 -2.09 17.25
N ALA A 247 -8.73 -0.87 16.88
CA ALA A 247 -10.08 -0.53 16.45
C ALA A 247 -10.35 -1.11 15.06
N SER A 248 -11.38 -1.95 14.94
CA SER A 248 -11.70 -2.69 13.72
C SER A 248 -13.12 -2.39 13.23
N PRO A 249 -13.47 -1.12 12.93
CA PRO A 249 -14.78 -0.80 12.39
C PRO A 249 -14.92 -1.34 10.96
N PRO A 250 -16.11 -1.81 10.56
CA PRO A 250 -16.35 -2.41 9.24
C PRO A 250 -16.18 -1.40 8.09
N SER A 251 -16.25 -0.11 8.38
CA SER A 251 -15.94 0.97 7.45
C SER A 251 -15.12 2.06 8.14
N ARG A 252 -14.21 2.68 7.39
CA ARG A 252 -13.31 3.75 7.86
C ARG A 252 -13.26 4.86 6.84
N VAL A 253 -13.63 6.07 7.26
CA VAL A 253 -13.34 7.30 6.51
C VAL A 253 -11.95 7.77 6.90
N LEU A 254 -11.12 8.08 5.91
CA LEU A 254 -9.69 8.38 6.08
C LEU A 254 -9.38 9.87 6.10
N LEU A 255 -10.33 10.68 5.63
CA LEU A 255 -10.22 12.12 5.54
C LEU A 255 -11.21 12.76 6.51
N ASP A 256 -10.80 13.84 7.16
CA ASP A 256 -11.74 14.67 7.88
C ASP A 256 -12.68 15.43 6.92
N ARG A 257 -13.75 15.99 7.48
CA ARG A 257 -14.76 16.73 6.72
C ARG A 257 -14.14 17.89 5.92
N ALA A 258 -13.26 18.67 6.53
CA ALA A 258 -12.62 19.81 5.89
C ALA A 258 -11.75 19.40 4.68
N THR A 259 -11.13 18.21 4.73
CA THR A 259 -10.35 17.66 3.63
C THR A 259 -11.26 17.11 2.53
N LEU A 260 -12.39 16.49 2.87
CA LEU A 260 -13.40 16.06 1.90
C LEU A 260 -13.99 17.25 1.12
N GLU A 261 -14.25 18.39 1.78
CA GLU A 261 -14.78 19.62 1.15
C GLU A 261 -13.85 20.17 0.06
N ARG A 262 -12.54 19.92 0.19
CA ARG A 262 -11.53 20.34 -0.79
C ARG A 262 -11.55 19.52 -2.08
N ILE A 263 -12.15 18.33 -2.08
CA ILE A 263 -12.34 17.55 -3.30
C ILE A 263 -13.37 18.27 -4.17
N ALA A 264 -12.95 18.73 -5.35
CA ALA A 264 -13.85 19.42 -6.26
C ALA A 264 -14.65 18.43 -7.11
N PRO A 265 -15.98 18.61 -7.26
CA PRO A 265 -16.73 17.84 -8.22
C PRO A 265 -16.24 18.15 -9.63
N ARG A 266 -16.31 17.15 -10.51
CA ARG A 266 -16.03 17.32 -11.95
C ARG A 266 -17.04 18.25 -12.61
N THR A 267 -18.30 18.13 -12.21
CA THR A 267 -19.39 19.02 -12.60
C THR A 267 -20.08 19.49 -11.33
N PRO A 268 -20.02 20.79 -10.99
CA PRO A 268 -20.76 21.34 -9.85
C PRO A 268 -22.26 21.08 -10.01
N GLY A 269 -22.91 20.73 -8.91
CA GLY A 269 -24.36 20.58 -8.85
C GLY A 269 -24.97 21.63 -7.95
N GLU A 270 -26.26 21.88 -8.14
CA GLU A 270 -27.06 22.60 -7.16
C GLU A 270 -27.74 21.57 -6.26
N TRP A 271 -27.82 21.87 -4.96
CA TRP A 271 -28.56 21.09 -4.00
C TRP A 271 -29.18 22.02 -2.99
N SER A 272 -30.45 21.77 -2.68
CA SER A 272 -31.18 22.44 -1.62
C SER A 272 -31.51 21.40 -0.55
N PRO A 273 -31.24 21.67 0.75
CA PRO A 273 -31.65 20.79 1.82
C PRO A 273 -33.17 20.60 1.82
N PRO A 274 -33.67 19.41 2.19
CA PRO A 274 -35.07 19.25 2.57
C PRO A 274 -35.45 20.26 3.67
N GLU A 275 -36.69 20.76 3.65
CA GLU A 275 -37.22 21.57 4.76
C GLU A 275 -37.03 20.78 6.07
N ASP A 276 -36.48 21.45 7.09
CA ASP A 276 -36.14 20.90 8.42
C ASP A 276 -34.95 19.92 8.50
N SER A 277 -34.03 19.92 7.52
CA SER A 277 -32.79 19.11 7.58
C SER A 277 -31.52 19.96 7.66
N ASP A 278 -30.72 19.71 8.71
CA ASP A 278 -29.33 20.20 8.83
C ASP A 278 -28.31 19.28 8.12
N GLU A 279 -28.76 18.18 7.50
CA GLU A 279 -27.87 17.24 6.82
C GLU A 279 -27.37 17.83 5.52
N GLY A 280 -26.06 18.02 5.39
CA GLY A 280 -25.43 18.40 4.12
C GLY A 280 -25.56 17.33 3.04
N PRO A 281 -25.15 17.62 1.79
CA PRO A 281 -25.12 16.63 0.72
C PRO A 281 -24.20 15.45 1.10
N THR A 282 -24.74 14.22 1.05
CA THR A 282 -24.02 13.01 1.45
C THR A 282 -23.87 12.01 0.30
N LEU A 283 -22.80 11.22 0.34
CA LEU A 283 -22.66 10.03 -0.50
C LEU A 283 -22.77 8.78 0.37
N ARG A 284 -23.84 8.01 0.18
CA ARG A 284 -24.02 6.71 0.85
C ARG A 284 -23.32 5.63 0.03
N VAL A 285 -22.48 4.83 0.68
CA VAL A 285 -21.69 3.80 0.00
C VAL A 285 -21.91 2.46 0.67
N GLU A 286 -22.15 1.43 -0.14
CA GLU A 286 -22.27 0.04 0.29
C GLU A 286 -21.29 -0.83 -0.48
N ASN A 287 -20.53 -1.66 0.24
CA ASN A 287 -19.65 -2.65 -0.36
C ASN A 287 -20.36 -4.02 -0.44
N ALA A 288 -21.15 -4.24 -1.48
CA ALA A 288 -21.78 -5.53 -1.76
C ALA A 288 -20.80 -6.55 -2.39
N ALA A 289 -19.64 -6.08 -2.85
CA ALA A 289 -18.59 -6.89 -3.44
C ALA A 289 -17.88 -7.77 -2.42
N SER A 290 -17.35 -8.92 -2.87
CA SER A 290 -16.58 -9.82 -2.00
C SER A 290 -15.22 -9.25 -1.59
N GLY A 291 -14.95 -9.25 -0.28
CA GLY A 291 -13.74 -8.71 0.34
C GLY A 291 -13.67 -7.18 0.44
N ARG A 292 -12.49 -6.67 0.80
CA ARG A 292 -12.31 -5.25 1.09
C ARG A 292 -12.29 -4.40 -0.17
N SER A 293 -12.74 -3.17 0.01
CA SER A 293 -12.80 -2.13 -1.00
C SER A 293 -12.18 -0.84 -0.49
N ILE A 294 -11.31 -0.25 -1.31
CA ILE A 294 -10.73 1.07 -1.11
C ILE A 294 -11.45 2.02 -2.05
N LEU A 295 -12.17 2.99 -1.48
CA LEU A 295 -12.91 4.00 -2.22
C LEU A 295 -11.98 5.15 -2.62
N ILE A 296 -11.94 5.46 -3.91
CA ILE A 296 -11.19 6.57 -4.48
C ILE A 296 -12.17 7.61 -5.05
N LEU A 297 -12.07 8.85 -4.59
CA LEU A 297 -12.80 10.01 -5.15
C LEU A 297 -11.80 10.98 -5.78
N GLU A 298 -11.97 11.24 -7.07
CA GLU A 298 -11.12 12.16 -7.86
C GLU A 298 -9.61 11.95 -7.62
N GLY A 299 -9.16 10.71 -7.59
CA GLY A 299 -7.75 10.34 -7.41
C GLY A 299 -7.27 10.35 -5.96
N THR A 300 -8.17 10.53 -4.98
CA THR A 300 -7.85 10.52 -3.55
C THR A 300 -8.49 9.33 -2.87
N GLN A 301 -7.73 8.59 -2.05
CA GLN A 301 -8.28 7.54 -1.20
C GLN A 301 -9.06 8.18 -0.05
N VAL A 302 -10.35 7.88 0.05
CA VAL A 302 -11.24 8.53 1.03
C VAL A 302 -11.78 7.58 2.09
N ALA A 303 -11.92 6.29 1.76
CA ALA A 303 -12.48 5.33 2.70
C ALA A 303 -12.04 3.89 2.39
N ILE A 304 -12.17 3.03 3.40
CA ILE A 304 -11.99 1.59 3.33
C ILE A 304 -13.27 0.93 3.87
N LEU A 305 -13.75 -0.09 3.17
CA LEU A 305 -14.96 -0.84 3.52
C LEU A 305 -14.65 -2.34 3.51
N GLU A 306 -15.03 -3.03 4.58
CA GLU A 306 -15.15 -4.50 4.60
C GLU A 306 -16.32 -4.96 3.71
N GLU A 307 -16.37 -6.25 3.41
CA GLU A 307 -17.51 -6.86 2.71
C GLU A 307 -18.82 -6.63 3.50
N GLY A 308 -19.88 -6.21 2.81
CA GLY A 308 -21.19 -5.90 3.38
C GLY A 308 -21.24 -4.59 4.18
N ALA A 309 -20.13 -3.88 4.34
CA ALA A 309 -20.09 -2.65 5.11
C ALA A 309 -20.77 -1.49 4.38
N LYS A 310 -21.38 -0.60 5.17
CA LYS A 310 -21.98 0.65 4.71
C LYS A 310 -21.27 1.83 5.35
N LEU A 311 -21.22 2.96 4.64
CA LEU A 311 -20.77 4.24 5.19
C LEU A 311 -21.51 5.40 4.55
N VAL A 312 -21.46 6.54 5.22
CA VAL A 312 -21.93 7.82 4.70
C VAL A 312 -20.75 8.77 4.68
N LEU A 313 -20.45 9.35 3.52
CA LEU A 313 -19.49 10.44 3.40
C LEU A 313 -20.23 11.77 3.50
N GLU A 314 -19.83 12.56 4.49
CA GLU A 314 -20.28 13.93 4.71
C GLU A 314 -19.18 14.92 4.32
N GLY A 315 -19.55 16.17 4.01
CA GLY A 315 -18.60 17.23 3.64
C GLY A 315 -18.19 17.23 2.18
N LEU A 316 -18.82 16.45 1.30
CA LEU A 316 -18.60 16.62 -0.14
C LEU A 316 -19.45 17.78 -0.65
N ARG A 317 -18.96 18.54 -1.65
CA ARG A 317 -19.79 19.55 -2.32
C ARG A 317 -20.80 18.88 -3.26
N PRO A 318 -21.99 19.46 -3.50
CA PRO A 318 -22.92 18.89 -4.49
C PRO A 318 -22.32 18.88 -5.89
N GLY A 319 -22.61 17.83 -6.66
CA GLY A 319 -22.14 17.67 -8.02
C GLY A 319 -21.75 16.24 -8.36
N THR A 320 -21.13 16.07 -9.52
CA THR A 320 -20.72 14.75 -10.04
C THR A 320 -19.23 14.54 -9.84
N TYR A 321 -18.85 13.41 -9.25
CA TYR A 321 -17.47 13.02 -8.97
C TYR A 321 -17.08 11.80 -9.77
N ARG A 322 -15.81 11.74 -10.18
CA ARG A 322 -15.18 10.50 -10.63
C ARG A 322 -14.88 9.63 -9.42
N VAL A 323 -15.44 8.43 -9.43
CA VAL A 323 -15.29 7.44 -8.37
C VAL A 323 -14.67 6.18 -8.93
N GLY A 324 -13.68 5.65 -8.24
CA GLY A 324 -13.12 4.33 -8.51
C GLY A 324 -13.05 3.50 -7.25
N VAL A 325 -13.00 2.19 -7.42
CA VAL A 325 -12.81 1.27 -6.29
C VAL A 325 -11.63 0.37 -6.58
N LEU A 326 -10.70 0.34 -5.63
CA LEU A 326 -9.53 -0.51 -5.68
C LEU A 326 -9.65 -1.63 -4.65
N ARG A 327 -9.01 -2.75 -4.94
CA ARG A 327 -8.70 -3.81 -3.98
C ARG A 327 -7.48 -3.41 -3.12
N PRO A 328 -7.25 -4.04 -1.95
CA PRO A 328 -6.07 -3.80 -1.11
C PRO A 328 -4.70 -3.81 -1.82
N PHE A 329 -4.47 -4.70 -2.79
CA PHE A 329 -3.25 -4.68 -3.62
C PHE A 329 -3.29 -3.67 -4.77
N GLY A 330 -4.35 -2.87 -4.89
CA GLY A 330 -4.50 -1.77 -5.83
C GLY A 330 -5.02 -2.15 -7.22
N HIS A 331 -5.37 -3.42 -7.44
CA HIS A 331 -6.12 -3.81 -8.63
C HIS A 331 -7.50 -3.15 -8.63
N ARG A 332 -8.00 -2.79 -9.82
CA ARG A 332 -9.32 -2.16 -9.93
C ARG A 332 -10.39 -3.21 -9.65
N ARG A 333 -11.30 -2.87 -8.73
CA ARG A 333 -12.57 -3.59 -8.54
C ARG A 333 -13.64 -2.96 -9.43
N LYS A 334 -13.80 -1.64 -9.33
CA LYS A 334 -14.69 -0.84 -10.17
C LYS A 334 -13.88 0.18 -10.95
N GLY A 335 -14.10 0.25 -12.26
CA GLY A 335 -13.51 1.28 -13.12
C GLY A 335 -14.00 2.68 -12.74
N PRO A 336 -13.35 3.74 -13.26
CA PRO A 336 -13.81 5.10 -13.01
C PRO A 336 -15.24 5.30 -13.53
N ALA A 337 -16.16 5.62 -12.63
CA ALA A 337 -17.54 5.96 -12.91
C ALA A 337 -17.85 7.39 -12.44
N LEU A 338 -18.88 8.01 -13.00
CA LEU A 338 -19.39 9.28 -12.52
C LEU A 338 -20.53 9.03 -11.54
N VAL A 339 -20.42 9.59 -10.33
CA VAL A 339 -21.41 9.44 -9.25
C VAL A 339 -21.81 10.83 -8.76
N SER A 340 -23.12 11.05 -8.63
CA SER A 340 -23.67 12.30 -8.12
C SER A 340 -23.65 12.32 -6.59
N VAL A 341 -23.42 13.51 -6.05
CA VAL A 341 -23.53 13.84 -4.63
C VAL A 341 -24.53 15.01 -4.51
N PRO A 342 -25.59 14.89 -3.69
CA PRO A 342 -25.93 13.70 -2.90
C PRO A 342 -26.30 12.49 -3.78
N GLY A 343 -26.11 11.28 -3.24
CA GLY A 343 -26.41 10.06 -3.98
C GLY A 343 -25.98 8.79 -3.26
N GLU A 344 -26.12 7.67 -3.97
CA GLU A 344 -25.79 6.34 -3.47
C GLU A 344 -24.83 5.63 -4.43
N LEU A 345 -23.94 4.82 -3.86
CA LEU A 345 -22.99 3.98 -4.58
C LEU A 345 -22.97 2.59 -3.99
N VAL A 346 -23.41 1.61 -4.79
CA VAL A 346 -23.17 0.19 -4.51
C VAL A 346 -21.92 -0.27 -5.27
N ILE A 347 -21.01 -0.89 -4.54
CA ILE A 347 -19.81 -1.55 -5.06
C ILE A 347 -20.14 -3.03 -5.20
N GLU A 348 -20.03 -3.55 -6.42
CA GLU A 348 -20.32 -4.94 -6.78
C GLU A 348 -19.04 -5.72 -7.11
#